data_AF-A0A7Y4DU69-F1
#
_entry.id   AF-A0A7Y4DU69-F1
#
_cell.length_a   1.000
_cell.length_b   1.000
_cell.length_c   1.000
_cell.angle_alpha   90.00
_cell.angle_beta   90.00
_cell.angle_gamma   90.00
#
_symmetry.space_group_name_H-M   'P 1'
#
loop_
_entity.id
_entity.type
_entity.pdbx_description
1 polymer ?
#
loop_
_entity_poly.entity_id
_entity_poly.type
_entity_poly.pdbx_seq_one_letter_code
_entity_poly.pdbx_strand_id
1 'polypeptide(L)'
;MKSKSELEYHPMSDISTQKDLTAEQLQRRQRVFEICDSLFVKGEKTSVRNVLSMMPDVKSTSTINVDVREWNTQAKNKRMDLFRERGFSDEFVELFSTEITRLSAAKDAEHNAEVLMYKDEADLANELLLKTEGDLELAGVQLQEANTTISLKDKEITKLKTELEQSQKNCEGVETRLSDEIGVLQDNANNLKVELDKHQSLLAKAEVKLENQVTVIEKLENQLTD
;
A
#
# COMPACT_ATOMS: atom_id res chain seq x y z
N MET A 1 -34.34 14.49 36.72
CA MET A 1 -34.91 15.71 37.31
C MET A 1 -34.44 16.89 36.47
N LYS A 2 -35.34 17.51 35.69
CA LYS A 2 -35.03 18.66 34.83
C LYS A 2 -35.18 19.93 35.67
N SER A 3 -34.08 20.58 36.02
CA SER A 3 -34.09 21.96 36.51
C SER A 3 -33.68 22.85 35.34
N LYS A 4 -34.66 23.24 34.52
CA LYS A 4 -34.50 24.37 33.60
C LYS A 4 -34.52 25.63 34.45
N SER A 5 -33.36 26.19 34.74
CA SER A 5 -33.26 27.59 35.15
C SER A 5 -33.51 28.43 33.91
N GLU A 6 -34.78 28.71 33.62
CA GLU A 6 -35.17 29.79 32.70
C GLU A 6 -34.82 31.11 33.41
N LEU A 7 -33.54 31.52 33.30
CA LEU A 7 -33.19 32.92 33.46
C LEU A 7 -33.82 33.64 32.28
N GLU A 8 -34.90 34.39 32.52
CA GLU A 8 -35.46 35.31 31.53
C GLU A 8 -34.36 36.30 31.10
N TYR A 9 -33.85 36.09 29.89
CA TYR A 9 -32.89 36.97 29.27
C TYR A 9 -33.64 38.18 28.68
N HIS A 10 -33.61 39.31 29.40
CA HIS A 10 -34.04 40.58 28.81
C HIS A 10 -32.95 41.13 27.88
N PRO A 11 -33.28 41.41 26.60
CA PRO A 11 -32.34 41.95 25.61
C PRO A 11 -31.63 43.19 26.14
N MET A 12 -30.30 43.25 25.97
CA MET A 12 -29.50 44.39 26.41
C MET A 12 -29.57 45.53 25.40
N SER A 13 -30.70 46.23 25.38
CA SER A 13 -30.88 47.46 24.61
C SER A 13 -31.27 48.63 25.50
N ASP A 14 -30.45 48.94 26.52
CA ASP A 14 -30.53 50.24 27.19
C ASP A 14 -29.75 51.28 26.38
N ILE A 15 -30.53 51.96 25.56
CA ILE A 15 -30.13 53.01 24.64
C ILE A 15 -29.95 54.32 25.43
N SER A 16 -28.83 54.49 26.15
CA SER A 16 -28.58 55.74 26.91
C SER A 16 -27.25 56.45 26.64
N THR A 17 -26.51 56.05 25.61
CA THR A 17 -25.34 56.82 25.11
C THR A 17 -25.41 56.97 23.59
N GLN A 18 -26.49 57.61 23.10
CA GLN A 18 -26.71 57.96 21.68
C GLN A 18 -26.55 59.46 21.43
N LYS A 19 -25.35 60.01 21.65
CA LYS A 19 -25.00 61.29 21.01
C LYS A 19 -23.88 61.01 20.02
N ASP A 20 -24.22 61.15 18.73
CA ASP A 20 -23.32 61.15 17.56
C ASP A 20 -22.99 59.82 16.86
N LEU A 21 -23.99 58.95 16.62
CA LEU A 21 -23.86 57.79 15.71
C LEU A 21 -24.80 57.96 14.50
N THR A 22 -24.31 57.68 13.29
CA THR A 22 -25.15 57.63 12.07
C THR A 22 -26.07 56.42 12.09
N ALA A 23 -27.16 56.45 11.32
CA ALA A 23 -28.14 55.35 11.27
C ALA A 23 -27.50 53.98 10.92
N GLU A 24 -26.52 53.98 10.02
CA GLU A 24 -25.75 52.79 9.64
C GLU A 24 -24.85 52.28 10.78
N GLN A 25 -24.25 53.18 11.55
CA GLN A 25 -23.45 52.80 12.72
C GLN A 25 -24.33 52.21 13.83
N LEU A 26 -25.55 52.72 13.99
CA LEU A 26 -26.52 52.21 14.95
C LEU A 26 -26.97 50.79 14.60
N GLN A 27 -27.31 50.56 13.33
CA GLN A 27 -27.74 49.24 12.85
C GLN A 27 -26.63 48.19 12.98
N ARG A 28 -25.38 48.55 12.65
CA ARG A 28 -24.23 47.66 12.85
C ARG A 28 -24.04 47.35 14.33
N ARG A 29 -24.08 48.35 15.21
CA ARG A 29 -23.91 48.15 16.66
C ARG A 29 -24.99 47.23 17.22
N GLN A 30 -26.25 47.41 16.80
CA GLN A 30 -27.36 46.55 17.20
C GLN A 30 -27.08 45.08 16.81
N ARG A 31 -26.63 44.85 15.56
CA ARG A 31 -26.26 43.52 15.09
C ARG A 31 -25.08 42.92 15.85
N VAL A 32 -24.08 43.73 16.22
CA VAL A 32 -22.97 43.29 17.10
C VAL A 32 -23.51 42.82 18.44
N PHE A 33 -24.39 43.59 19.06
CA PHE A 33 -24.95 43.30 20.38
C PHE A 33 -25.81 42.02 20.33
N GLU A 34 -26.64 41.85 19.30
CA GLU A 34 -27.42 40.62 19.08
C GLU A 34 -26.54 39.38 18.90
N ILE A 35 -25.42 39.51 18.19
CA ILE A 35 -24.45 38.42 18.04
C ILE A 35 -23.76 38.13 19.37
N CYS A 36 -23.34 39.15 20.11
CA CYS A 36 -22.74 38.97 21.43
C CYS A 36 -23.72 38.30 22.41
N ASP A 37 -24.98 38.72 22.42
CA ASP A 37 -26.06 38.10 23.21
C ASP A 37 -26.22 36.63 22.86
N SER A 38 -26.27 36.30 21.56
CA SER A 38 -26.38 34.94 21.06
C SER A 38 -25.18 34.07 21.48
N LEU A 39 -23.95 34.58 21.34
CA LEU A 39 -22.74 33.89 21.77
C LEU A 39 -22.73 33.67 23.29
N PHE A 40 -23.13 34.67 24.05
CA PHE A 40 -23.19 34.61 25.51
C PHE A 40 -24.19 33.56 26.00
N VAL A 41 -25.40 33.52 25.43
CA VAL A 41 -26.43 32.52 25.77
C VAL A 41 -25.97 31.10 25.45
N LYS A 42 -25.18 30.92 24.38
CA LYS A 42 -24.59 29.62 24.01
C LYS A 42 -23.38 29.22 24.86
N GLY A 43 -22.90 30.10 25.74
CA GLY A 43 -21.67 29.89 26.52
C GLY A 43 -20.40 29.97 25.67
N GLU A 44 -20.49 30.57 24.48
CA GLU A 44 -19.36 30.80 23.58
C GLU A 44 -18.66 32.13 23.91
N LYS A 45 -17.36 32.21 23.64
CA LYS A 45 -16.57 33.41 23.91
C LYS A 45 -17.00 34.59 23.03
N THR A 46 -17.41 35.69 23.64
CA THR A 46 -17.76 36.96 22.98
C THR A 46 -16.50 37.72 22.55
N SER A 47 -15.79 37.16 21.56
CA SER A 47 -14.57 37.73 21.00
C SER A 47 -14.83 38.44 19.67
N VAL A 48 -14.02 39.45 19.35
CA VAL A 48 -14.05 40.16 18.05
C VAL A 48 -13.94 39.18 16.87
N ARG A 49 -13.14 38.12 17.01
CA ARG A 49 -12.98 37.08 15.98
C ARG A 49 -14.29 36.33 15.73
N ASN A 50 -14.95 35.88 16.78
CA ASN A 50 -16.21 35.14 16.67
C ASN A 50 -17.32 36.02 16.09
N VAL A 51 -17.40 37.27 16.56
CA VAL A 51 -18.35 38.26 16.03
C VAL A 51 -18.12 38.56 14.54
N LEU A 52 -16.85 38.73 14.11
CA LEU A 52 -16.51 38.94 12.70
C LEU A 52 -16.82 37.73 11.82
N SER A 53 -16.65 36.50 12.33
CA SER A 53 -17.02 35.30 11.58
C SER A 53 -18.52 35.21 11.26
N MET A 54 -19.36 35.89 12.07
CA MET A 54 -20.81 35.99 11.88
C MET A 54 -21.23 37.27 11.13
N MET A 55 -20.28 38.13 10.77
CA MET A 55 -20.49 39.36 9.98
C MET A 55 -19.44 39.49 8.86
N PRO A 56 -19.51 38.65 7.81
CA PRO A 56 -18.54 38.66 6.72
C PRO A 56 -18.55 39.96 5.91
N ASP A 57 -19.62 40.76 6.02
CA ASP A 57 -19.80 42.06 5.37
C ASP A 57 -19.03 43.20 6.05
N VAL A 58 -18.59 43.04 7.30
CA VAL A 58 -17.86 44.08 8.04
C VAL A 58 -16.37 43.78 8.09
N LYS A 59 -15.57 44.61 7.41
CA LYS A 59 -14.10 44.46 7.36
C LYS A 59 -13.35 45.26 8.44
N SER A 60 -14.03 46.18 9.13
CA SER A 60 -13.40 47.05 10.14
C SER A 60 -13.35 46.41 11.53
N THR A 61 -12.23 45.74 11.83
CA THR A 61 -11.97 45.12 13.14
C THR A 61 -11.97 46.13 14.29
N SER A 62 -11.50 47.36 14.06
CA SER A 62 -11.39 48.38 15.10
C SER A 62 -12.76 48.86 15.58
N THR A 63 -13.71 49.04 14.68
CA THR A 63 -15.08 49.46 14.99
C THR A 63 -15.85 48.37 15.74
N ILE A 64 -15.74 47.11 15.30
CA ILE A 64 -16.32 45.97 16.02
C ILE A 64 -15.71 45.81 17.41
N ASN A 65 -14.40 46.02 17.57
CA ASN A 65 -13.74 45.94 18.87
C ASN A 65 -14.30 46.95 19.88
N VAL A 66 -14.65 48.17 19.45
CA VAL A 66 -15.30 49.17 20.33
C VAL A 66 -16.67 48.66 20.79
N ASP A 67 -17.51 48.24 19.85
CA ASP A 67 -18.88 47.78 20.16
C ASP A 67 -18.87 46.52 21.05
N VAL A 68 -17.96 45.56 20.79
CA VAL A 68 -17.79 44.34 21.60
C VAL A 68 -17.26 44.65 23.02
N ARG A 69 -16.34 45.61 23.16
CA ARG A 69 -15.84 46.04 24.48
C ARG A 69 -16.93 46.71 25.31
N GLU A 70 -17.71 47.58 24.66
CA GLU A 70 -18.84 48.25 25.30
C GLU A 70 -19.87 47.21 25.78
N TRP A 71 -20.24 46.27 24.92
CA TRP A 71 -21.15 45.18 25.29
C TRP A 71 -20.61 44.36 26.46
N ASN A 72 -19.33 43.97 26.45
CA ASN A 72 -18.71 43.22 27.56
C ASN A 72 -18.72 44.02 28.88
N THR A 73 -18.56 45.34 28.80
CA THR A 73 -18.64 46.23 29.97
C THR A 73 -20.06 46.27 30.53
N GLN A 74 -21.07 46.39 29.67
CA GLN A 74 -22.48 46.35 30.06
C GLN A 74 -22.87 45.01 30.68
N ALA A 75 -22.41 43.89 30.08
CA ALA A 75 -22.63 42.55 30.61
C ALA A 75 -21.98 42.37 32.00
N LYS A 76 -20.76 42.90 32.19
CA LYS A 76 -20.08 42.88 33.48
C LYS A 76 -20.84 43.69 34.53
N ASN A 77 -21.27 44.90 34.20
CA ASN A 77 -21.98 45.78 35.12
C ASN A 77 -23.33 45.18 35.53
N LYS A 78 -24.12 44.69 34.57
CA LYS A 78 -25.39 44.00 34.84
C LYS A 78 -25.20 42.78 35.75
N ARG A 79 -24.14 42.00 35.52
CA ARG A 79 -23.79 40.88 36.40
C ARG A 79 -23.47 41.36 37.81
N MET A 80 -22.68 42.44 37.97
CA MET A 80 -22.36 43.02 39.27
C MET A 80 -23.61 43.55 39.99
N ASP A 81 -24.50 44.22 39.27
CA ASP A 81 -25.74 44.77 39.83
C ASP A 81 -26.69 43.66 40.31
N LEU A 82 -26.79 42.54 39.59
CA LEU A 82 -27.55 41.36 40.06
C LEU A 82 -27.04 40.78 41.40
N PHE A 83 -25.73 40.84 41.64
CA PHE A 83 -25.16 40.40 42.92
C PHE A 83 -25.37 41.46 44.02
N ARG A 84 -25.25 42.75 43.68
CA ARG A 84 -25.55 43.86 44.61
C ARG A 84 -26.99 43.85 45.08
N GLU A 85 -27.95 43.63 44.18
CA GLU A 85 -29.38 43.50 44.50
C GLU A 85 -29.68 42.35 45.48
N ARG A 86 -28.82 41.32 45.50
CA ARG A 86 -28.89 40.21 46.45
C ARG A 86 -28.08 40.42 47.74
N GLY A 87 -27.51 41.61 47.94
CA GLY A 87 -26.82 41.99 49.17
C GLY A 87 -25.37 41.50 49.28
N PHE A 88 -24.76 41.05 48.19
CA PHE A 88 -23.33 40.72 48.18
C PHE A 88 -22.47 41.99 48.15
N SER A 89 -21.33 41.98 48.85
CA SER A 89 -20.37 43.08 48.79
C SER A 89 -19.66 43.13 47.44
N ASP A 90 -19.31 44.33 46.98
CA ASP A 90 -18.58 44.52 45.73
C ASP A 90 -17.25 43.75 45.69
N GLU A 91 -16.54 43.72 46.82
CA GLU A 91 -15.29 42.98 46.99
C GLU A 91 -15.49 41.48 46.77
N PHE A 92 -16.56 40.90 47.32
CA PHE A 92 -16.88 39.49 47.12
C PHE A 92 -17.19 39.18 45.64
N VAL A 93 -17.99 40.03 44.99
CA VAL A 93 -18.40 39.84 43.60
C VAL A 93 -17.22 39.96 42.65
N GLU A 94 -16.29 40.88 42.92
CA GLU A 94 -15.08 41.06 42.14
C GLU A 94 -14.11 39.88 42.30
N LEU A 95 -13.86 39.42 43.53
CA LEU A 95 -13.03 38.24 43.79
C LEU A 95 -13.63 36.99 43.14
N PHE A 96 -14.93 36.77 43.29
CA PHE A 96 -15.63 35.62 42.71
C PHE A 96 -15.63 35.66 41.17
N SER A 97 -15.87 36.84 40.57
CA SER A 97 -15.77 37.02 39.12
C SER A 97 -14.36 36.75 38.58
N THR A 98 -13.35 37.18 39.34
CA THR A 98 -11.94 36.96 39.00
C THR A 98 -11.60 35.48 39.06
N GLU A 99 -12.06 34.77 40.09
CA GLU A 99 -11.82 33.34 40.22
C GLU A 99 -12.52 32.52 39.12
N ILE A 100 -13.76 32.86 38.75
CA ILE A 100 -14.44 32.26 37.59
C ILE A 100 -13.63 32.47 36.31
N THR A 101 -13.09 33.69 36.11
CA THR A 101 -12.27 34.00 34.95
C THR A 101 -10.98 33.19 34.95
N ARG A 102 -10.32 33.05 36.12
CA ARG A 102 -9.11 32.26 36.29
C ARG A 102 -9.35 30.78 35.97
N LEU A 103 -10.42 30.19 36.50
CA LEU A 103 -10.80 28.81 36.25
C LEU A 103 -11.15 28.57 34.78
N SER A 104 -11.87 29.50 34.15
CA SER A 104 -12.19 29.41 32.72
C SER A 104 -10.93 29.46 31.86
N ALA A 105 -9.99 30.37 32.17
CA ALA A 105 -8.72 30.45 31.45
C ALA A 105 -7.85 29.20 31.65
N ALA A 106 -7.84 28.61 32.85
CA ALA A 106 -7.12 27.36 33.11
C ALA A 106 -7.71 26.19 32.29
N LYS A 107 -9.04 26.08 32.24
CA LYS A 107 -9.72 25.06 31.44
C LYS A 107 -9.50 25.24 29.94
N ASP A 108 -9.54 26.48 29.44
CA ASP A 108 -9.21 26.78 28.05
C ASP A 108 -7.76 26.40 27.71
N ALA A 109 -6.82 26.64 28.64
CA ALA A 109 -5.42 26.28 28.45
C ALA A 109 -5.22 24.75 28.41
N GLU A 110 -5.86 24.02 29.32
CA GLU A 110 -5.87 22.55 29.34
C GLU A 110 -6.44 21.99 28.03
N HIS A 111 -7.61 22.48 27.61
CA HIS A 111 -8.24 22.05 26.37
C HIS A 111 -7.36 22.35 25.14
N ASN A 112 -6.72 23.52 25.08
CA ASN A 112 -5.83 23.86 23.98
C ASN A 112 -4.57 22.96 23.95
N ALA A 113 -4.04 22.58 25.12
CA ALA A 113 -2.91 21.66 25.21
C ALA A 113 -3.31 20.26 24.71
N GLU A 114 -4.49 19.78 25.11
CA GLU A 114 -5.04 18.50 24.65
C GLU A 114 -5.27 18.49 23.13
N VAL A 115 -5.86 19.56 22.57
CA VAL A 115 -6.03 19.71 21.12
C VAL A 115 -4.70 19.70 20.37
N LEU A 116 -3.66 20.34 20.93
CA LEU A 116 -2.33 20.34 20.32
C LEU A 116 -1.73 18.93 20.31
N MET A 117 -1.85 18.19 21.43
CA MET A 117 -1.38 16.81 21.51
C MET A 117 -2.09 15.90 20.49
N TYR A 118 -3.41 16.01 20.36
CA TYR A 118 -4.16 15.22 19.38
C TYR A 118 -3.79 15.58 17.93
N LYS A 119 -3.45 16.84 17.68
CA LYS A 119 -2.96 17.27 16.38
C LYS A 119 -1.60 16.65 16.06
N ASP A 120 -0.66 16.68 17.02
CA ASP A 120 0.68 16.09 16.84
C ASP A 120 0.59 14.57 16.62
N GLU A 121 -0.29 13.88 17.35
CA GLU A 121 -0.55 12.45 17.14
C GLU A 121 -1.15 12.15 15.76
N ALA A 122 -2.09 12.97 15.30
CA ALA A 122 -2.68 12.84 13.97
C ALA A 122 -1.66 13.08 12.86
N ASP A 123 -0.77 14.07 13.03
CA ASP A 123 0.30 14.38 12.08
C ASP A 123 1.30 13.21 12.03
N LEU A 124 1.70 12.65 13.18
CA LEU A 124 2.57 11.47 13.24
C LEU A 124 1.92 10.24 12.59
N ALA A 125 0.64 9.99 12.85
CA ALA A 125 -0.10 8.88 12.24
C ALA A 125 -0.16 9.02 10.71
N ASN A 126 -0.35 10.23 10.19
CA ASN A 126 -0.31 10.51 8.76
C ASN A 126 1.08 10.28 8.15
N GLU A 127 2.16 10.71 8.82
CA GLU A 127 3.53 10.45 8.36
C GLU A 127 3.82 8.94 8.27
N LEU A 128 3.40 8.18 9.29
CA LEU A 128 3.54 6.73 9.31
C LEU A 128 2.73 6.07 8.18
N LEU A 129 1.49 6.52 7.97
CA LEU A 129 0.64 6.03 6.89
C LEU A 129 1.29 6.25 5.52
N LEU A 130 1.74 7.47 5.23
CA LEU A 130 2.40 7.81 3.97
C LEU A 130 3.65 6.95 3.74
N LYS A 131 4.45 6.73 4.79
CA LYS A 131 5.62 5.86 4.72
C LYS A 131 5.22 4.42 4.40
N THR A 132 4.22 3.88 5.09
CA THR A 132 3.76 2.50 4.85
C THR A 132 3.16 2.31 3.46
N GLU A 133 2.49 3.31 2.91
CA GLU A 133 2.00 3.29 1.54
C GLU A 133 3.16 3.23 0.53
N GLY A 134 4.21 4.03 0.74
CA GLY A 134 5.40 3.99 -0.11
C GLY A 134 6.14 2.64 -0.04
N ASP A 135 6.30 2.09 1.16
CA ASP A 135 6.91 0.76 1.35
C ASP A 135 6.08 -0.34 0.67
N LEU A 136 4.75 -0.25 0.73
CA LEU A 136 3.83 -1.19 0.07
C LEU A 136 3.90 -1.09 -1.45
N GLU A 137 3.97 0.12 -2.01
CA GLU A 137 4.12 0.34 -3.45
C GLU A 137 5.44 -0.27 -3.96
N LEU A 138 6.55 -0.02 -3.24
CA LEU A 138 7.85 -0.59 -3.59
C LEU A 138 7.82 -2.13 -3.56
N ALA A 139 7.22 -2.72 -2.53
CA ALA A 139 7.04 -4.17 -2.44
C ALA A 139 6.18 -4.72 -3.61
N GLY A 140 5.16 -3.97 -4.02
CA GLY A 140 4.33 -4.29 -5.19
C GLY A 140 5.13 -4.34 -6.49
N VAL A 141 5.99 -3.35 -6.74
CA VAL A 141 6.88 -3.30 -7.91
C VAL A 141 7.85 -4.49 -7.90
N GLN A 142 8.50 -4.76 -6.77
CA GLN A 142 9.44 -5.88 -6.63
C GLN A 142 8.76 -7.23 -6.88
N LEU A 143 7.53 -7.41 -6.39
CA LEU A 143 6.75 -8.62 -6.62
C LEU A 143 6.42 -8.81 -8.11
N GLN A 144 6.08 -7.73 -8.82
CA GLN A 144 5.80 -7.78 -10.25
C GLN A 144 7.05 -8.14 -11.06
N GLU A 145 8.20 -7.56 -10.72
CA GLU A 145 9.49 -7.89 -11.35
C GLU A 145 9.87 -9.37 -11.13
N ALA A 146 9.71 -9.86 -9.89
CA ALA A 146 9.95 -11.25 -9.55
C ALA A 146 9.03 -12.19 -10.32
N ASN A 147 7.73 -11.89 -10.39
CA ASN A 147 6.76 -12.69 -11.15
C ASN A 147 7.08 -12.72 -12.66
N THR A 148 7.50 -11.59 -13.22
CA THR A 148 7.93 -11.51 -14.62
C THR A 148 9.16 -12.40 -14.87
N THR A 149 10.14 -12.34 -13.96
CA THR A 149 11.36 -13.17 -14.02
C THR A 149 11.04 -14.65 -13.92
N ILE A 150 10.16 -15.05 -12.99
CA ILE A 150 9.70 -16.43 -12.84
C ILE A 150 9.03 -16.90 -14.13
N SER A 151 8.10 -16.12 -14.69
CA SER A 151 7.41 -16.47 -15.93
C SER A 151 8.37 -16.68 -17.11
N LEU A 152 9.41 -15.86 -17.23
CA LEU A 152 10.43 -16.02 -18.26
C LEU A 152 11.25 -17.29 -18.06
N LYS A 153 11.68 -17.57 -16.81
CA LYS A 153 12.42 -18.78 -16.47
C LYS A 153 11.59 -20.06 -16.69
N ASP A 154 10.30 -20.04 -16.36
CA ASP A 154 9.41 -21.18 -16.58
C ASP A 154 9.25 -21.51 -18.06
N LYS A 155 9.17 -20.49 -18.93
CA LYS A 155 9.17 -20.66 -20.39
C LYS A 155 10.47 -21.29 -20.87
N GLU A 156 11.61 -20.82 -20.37
CA GLU A 156 12.92 -21.35 -20.72
C GLU A 156 13.09 -22.80 -20.25
N ILE A 157 12.69 -23.13 -19.02
CA ILE A 157 12.69 -24.49 -18.47
C ILE A 157 11.84 -25.42 -19.34
N THR A 158 10.65 -24.97 -19.75
CA THR A 158 9.74 -25.77 -20.59
C THR A 158 10.36 -26.03 -21.96
N LYS A 159 11.00 -25.02 -22.56
CA LYS A 159 11.73 -25.17 -23.82
C LYS A 159 12.87 -26.18 -23.68
N LEU A 160 13.73 -26.02 -22.66
CA LEU A 160 14.87 -26.90 -22.43
C LEU A 160 14.44 -28.35 -22.16
N LYS A 161 13.34 -28.57 -21.41
CA LYS A 161 12.77 -29.90 -21.21
C LYS A 161 12.33 -30.55 -22.53
N THR A 162 11.69 -29.78 -23.40
CA THR A 162 11.24 -30.26 -24.73
C THR A 162 12.43 -30.61 -25.62
N GLU A 163 13.47 -29.77 -25.63
CA GLU A 163 14.71 -30.03 -26.37
C GLU A 163 15.44 -31.28 -25.84
N LEU A 164 15.46 -31.46 -24.52
CA LEU A 164 16.05 -32.63 -23.88
C LEU A 164 15.32 -33.92 -24.27
N GLU A 165 13.98 -33.94 -24.17
CA GLU A 165 13.16 -35.10 -24.54
C GLU A 165 13.34 -35.47 -26.03
N GLN A 166 13.40 -34.47 -26.91
CA GLN A 166 13.64 -34.71 -28.33
C GLN A 166 15.05 -35.26 -28.59
N SER A 167 16.05 -34.73 -27.90
CA SER A 167 17.43 -35.21 -28.00
C SER A 167 17.56 -36.65 -27.52
N GLN A 168 16.90 -37.00 -26.40
CA GLN A 168 16.87 -38.36 -25.87
C GLN A 168 16.25 -39.34 -26.87
N LYS A 169 15.07 -39.02 -27.44
CA LYS A 169 14.45 -39.86 -28.49
C LYS A 169 15.34 -40.03 -29.72
N ASN A 170 16.03 -38.97 -30.14
CA ASN A 170 16.95 -39.05 -31.26
C ASN A 170 18.12 -39.98 -30.94
N CYS A 171 18.67 -39.91 -29.72
CA CYS A 171 19.76 -40.77 -29.27
C CYS A 171 19.32 -42.24 -29.21
N GLU A 172 18.17 -42.53 -28.60
CA GLU A 172 17.57 -43.88 -28.55
C GLU A 172 17.34 -44.45 -29.95
N GLY A 173 16.87 -43.62 -30.89
CA GLY A 173 16.70 -44.00 -32.30
C GLY A 173 18.03 -44.35 -32.99
N VAL A 174 19.10 -43.60 -32.70
CA VAL A 174 20.44 -43.88 -33.23
C VAL A 174 21.00 -45.17 -32.62
N GLU A 175 20.86 -45.38 -31.31
CA GLU A 175 21.29 -46.59 -30.62
C GLU A 175 20.59 -47.84 -31.16
N THR A 176 19.28 -47.75 -31.39
CA THR A 176 18.50 -48.84 -31.97
C THR A 176 19.00 -49.17 -33.38
N ARG A 177 19.17 -48.16 -34.24
CA ARG A 177 19.66 -48.35 -35.62
C ARG A 177 21.06 -48.97 -35.65
N LEU A 178 21.97 -48.50 -34.78
CA LEU A 178 23.32 -49.06 -34.69
C LEU A 178 23.29 -50.51 -34.20
N SER A 179 22.41 -50.83 -33.25
CA SER A 179 22.23 -52.20 -32.76
C SER A 179 21.72 -53.14 -33.87
N ASP A 180 20.75 -52.68 -34.65
CA ASP A 180 20.23 -53.42 -35.81
C ASP A 180 21.31 -53.64 -36.87
N GLU A 181 22.09 -52.61 -37.20
CA GLU A 181 23.19 -52.70 -38.18
C GLU A 181 24.29 -53.67 -37.72
N ILE A 182 24.65 -53.62 -36.42
CA ILE A 182 25.58 -54.59 -35.82
C ILE A 182 25.03 -56.02 -35.95
N GLY A 183 23.74 -56.22 -35.68
CA GLY A 183 23.09 -57.53 -35.83
C GLY A 183 23.17 -58.06 -37.26
N VAL A 184 22.85 -57.23 -38.26
CA VAL A 184 22.95 -57.60 -39.68
C VAL A 184 24.39 -57.92 -40.08
N LEU A 185 25.36 -57.14 -39.62
CA LEU A 185 26.79 -57.39 -39.89
C LEU A 185 27.27 -58.70 -39.25
N GLN A 186 26.81 -59.02 -38.05
CA GLN A 186 27.12 -60.29 -37.37
C GLN A 186 26.54 -61.49 -38.13
N ASP A 187 25.29 -61.40 -38.59
CA ASP A 187 24.65 -62.45 -39.39
C ASP A 187 25.39 -62.67 -40.72
N ASN A 188 25.75 -61.58 -41.41
CA ASN A 188 26.54 -61.65 -42.63
C ASN A 188 27.92 -62.29 -42.40
N ALA A 189 28.61 -61.91 -41.32
CA ALA A 189 29.90 -62.50 -40.95
C ALA A 189 29.78 -64.00 -40.65
N ASN A 190 28.72 -64.42 -39.96
CA ASN A 190 28.44 -65.83 -39.69
C ASN A 190 28.16 -66.61 -40.98
N ASN A 191 27.36 -66.05 -41.90
CA ASN A 191 27.07 -66.66 -43.19
C ASN A 191 28.33 -66.83 -44.05
N LEU A 192 29.16 -65.78 -44.15
CA LEU A 192 30.45 -65.84 -44.86
C LEU A 192 31.39 -66.89 -44.26
N LYS A 193 31.40 -67.04 -42.94
CA LYS A 193 32.18 -68.09 -42.26
C LYS A 193 31.69 -69.49 -42.64
N VAL A 194 30.38 -69.72 -42.64
CA VAL A 194 29.79 -71.00 -43.07
C VAL A 194 30.12 -71.30 -44.54
N GLU A 195 30.05 -70.30 -45.42
CA GLU A 195 30.47 -70.46 -46.82
C GLU A 195 31.97 -70.75 -46.94
N LEU A 196 32.81 -70.05 -46.17
CA LEU A 196 34.25 -70.30 -46.13
C LEU A 196 34.56 -71.74 -45.71
N ASP A 197 33.95 -72.22 -44.63
CA ASP A 197 34.13 -73.60 -44.14
C ASP A 197 33.69 -74.62 -45.20
N LYS A 198 32.58 -74.35 -45.91
CA LYS A 198 32.11 -75.18 -47.03
C LYS A 198 33.10 -75.18 -48.19
N HIS A 199 33.63 -74.03 -48.59
CA HIS A 199 34.61 -73.91 -49.66
C HIS A 199 35.93 -74.61 -49.30
N GLN A 200 36.41 -74.48 -48.07
CA GLN A 200 37.58 -75.20 -47.57
C GLN A 200 37.36 -76.72 -47.61
N SER A 201 36.19 -77.21 -47.22
CA SER A 201 35.85 -78.64 -47.32
C SER A 201 35.82 -79.13 -48.77
N LEU A 202 35.28 -78.34 -49.69
CA LEU A 202 35.27 -78.67 -51.12
C LEU A 202 36.68 -78.67 -51.73
N LEU A 203 37.52 -77.72 -51.33
CA LEU A 203 38.92 -77.64 -51.75
C LEU A 203 39.68 -78.88 -51.30
N ALA A 204 39.60 -79.25 -50.03
CA ALA A 204 40.24 -80.45 -49.49
C ALA A 204 39.77 -81.73 -50.22
N LYS A 205 38.47 -81.84 -50.55
CA LYS A 205 37.95 -82.96 -51.36
C LYS A 205 38.52 -82.97 -52.78
N ALA A 206 38.71 -81.81 -53.39
CA ALA A 206 39.29 -81.69 -54.72
C ALA A 206 40.78 -82.04 -54.71
N GLU A 207 41.54 -81.57 -53.71
CA GLU A 207 42.95 -81.89 -53.50
C GLU A 207 43.15 -83.41 -53.34
N VAL A 208 42.36 -84.08 -52.49
CA VAL A 208 42.41 -85.55 -52.31
C VAL A 208 42.09 -86.28 -53.62
N LYS A 209 41.12 -85.81 -54.41
CA LYS A 209 40.82 -86.41 -55.72
C LYS A 209 41.98 -86.23 -56.70
N LEU A 210 42.63 -85.06 -56.69
CA LEU A 210 43.78 -84.76 -57.53
C LEU A 210 44.96 -85.64 -57.16
N GLU A 211 45.29 -85.75 -55.86
CA GLU A 211 46.33 -86.66 -55.35
C GLU A 211 46.07 -88.11 -55.77
N ASN A 212 44.83 -88.60 -55.60
CA ASN A 212 44.46 -89.94 -56.05
C ASN A 212 44.65 -90.12 -57.57
N GLN A 213 44.29 -89.12 -58.38
CA GLN A 213 44.50 -89.16 -59.83
C GLN A 213 45.99 -89.20 -60.18
N VAL A 214 46.83 -88.39 -59.51
CA VAL A 214 48.29 -88.42 -59.66
C VAL A 214 48.82 -89.82 -59.35
N THR A 215 48.43 -90.42 -58.22
CA THR A 215 48.86 -91.77 -57.85
C THR A 215 48.42 -92.85 -58.84
N VAL A 216 47.23 -92.71 -59.45
CA VAL A 216 46.74 -93.64 -60.47
C VAL A 216 47.54 -93.50 -61.77
N ILE A 217 47.83 -92.27 -62.20
CA ILE A 217 48.66 -92.00 -63.37
C ILE A 217 50.06 -92.57 -63.15
N GLU A 218 50.69 -92.31 -62.00
CA GLU A 218 52.00 -92.90 -61.65
C GLU A 218 51.97 -94.43 -61.70
N LYS A 219 50.91 -95.08 -61.21
CA LYS A 219 50.75 -96.54 -61.31
C LYS A 219 50.62 -97.02 -62.75
N LEU A 220 49.85 -96.30 -63.58
CA LEU A 220 49.67 -96.64 -65.00
C LEU A 220 50.97 -96.45 -65.79
N GLU A 221 51.72 -95.37 -65.54
CA GLU A 221 53.02 -95.11 -66.14
C GLU A 221 54.03 -96.22 -65.80
N ASN A 222 54.07 -96.65 -64.54
CA ASN A 222 54.91 -97.77 -64.09
C ASN A 222 54.51 -99.12 -64.72
N GLN A 223 53.23 -99.33 -65.06
CA GLN A 223 52.76 -100.53 -65.77
C GLN A 223 53.02 -100.50 -67.28
N LEU A 224 53.28 -99.32 -67.85
CA LEU A 224 53.62 -99.10 -69.26
C LEU A 224 55.13 -99.16 -69.52
N THR A 225 55.95 -99.22 -68.47
CA THR A 225 57.42 -99.28 -68.54
C THR A 225 58.02 -100.65 -68.21
N ASP A 226 57.18 -101.66 -67.95
CA ASP A 226 57.50 -103.11 -67.93
C ASP A 226 57.01 -103.80 -69.22
#